data_AF-A0A436BJJ4-F1
#
_entry.id   AF-A0A436BJJ4-F1
#
_cell.length_a   1.000
_cell.length_b   1.000
_cell.length_c   1.000
_cell.angle_alpha   90.00
_cell.angle_beta   90.00
_cell.angle_gamma   90.00
#
_symmetry.space_group_name_H-M   'P 1'
#
loop_
_entity.id
_entity.type
_entity.pdbx_description
1 polymer ?
#
loop_
_entity_poly.entity_id
_entity_poly.type
_entity_poly.pdbx_seq_one_letter_code
_entity_poly.pdbx_strand_id
1 'polypeptide(L)'
;AHSALRYNEIYPQRHDKDRLEPGVNAIEIAARFIAAVRQYELDRTRAKSHPLLPLGMNTINIGVMHGGTGLGEHGLPTVMTNPAIIPDVAVLDLDMKFLPDENSADYRRDFEAFVHHFAQTDAWLRDNPPAIQWELGGLHFPPMNTPVDHPLVRSLMKRKAMVGKAPQARGFVAVCDAAHYAGAGVDGVIFGPSGD
;
A
#
# COMPACT_ATOMS: atom_id res chain seq x y z
N ALA A 1 -3.08 7.13 -27.63
CA ALA A 1 -4.00 7.67 -28.67
C ALA A 1 -4.12 9.20 -28.52
N HIS A 2 -4.46 9.95 -29.58
CA HIS A 2 -4.65 11.41 -29.46
C HIS A 2 -5.93 11.74 -28.65
N SER A 3 -5.91 12.75 -27.78
CA SER A 3 -7.02 13.09 -26.88
C SER A 3 -8.31 13.53 -27.61
N ALA A 4 -8.18 14.06 -28.82
CA ALA A 4 -9.33 14.32 -29.72
C ALA A 4 -10.16 13.07 -30.04
N LEU A 5 -9.62 11.86 -29.84
CA LEU A 5 -10.30 10.59 -30.04
C LEU A 5 -10.99 10.06 -28.77
N ARG A 6 -11.01 10.82 -27.67
CA ARG A 6 -11.62 10.41 -26.39
C ARG A 6 -13.11 10.04 -26.50
N TYR A 7 -13.81 10.53 -27.52
CA TYR A 7 -15.18 10.07 -27.79
C TYR A 7 -15.26 8.56 -28.10
N ASN A 8 -14.22 8.00 -28.74
CA ASN A 8 -14.10 6.57 -29.09
C ASN A 8 -13.85 5.70 -27.87
N GLU A 9 -13.26 6.28 -26.81
CA GLU A 9 -13.01 5.64 -25.51
C GLU A 9 -14.28 5.59 -24.65
N ILE A 10 -14.99 6.70 -24.51
CA ILE A 10 -16.02 6.87 -23.47
C ILE A 10 -17.41 6.48 -23.95
N TYR A 11 -17.73 6.73 -25.22
CA TYR A 11 -19.05 6.48 -25.75
C TYR A 11 -19.10 5.18 -26.54
N PRO A 12 -20.25 4.48 -26.55
CA PRO A 12 -20.45 3.32 -27.41
C PRO A 12 -20.15 3.65 -28.88
N GLN A 13 -19.46 2.73 -29.55
CA GLN A 13 -19.09 2.84 -30.95
C GLN A 13 -19.66 1.66 -31.74
N ARG A 14 -19.79 1.83 -33.05
CA ARG A 14 -20.16 0.72 -33.94
C ARG A 14 -18.97 -0.25 -34.04
N HIS A 15 -19.25 -1.54 -33.97
CA HIS A 15 -18.25 -2.60 -34.09
C HIS A 15 -18.19 -3.09 -35.54
N ASP A 16 -17.65 -2.26 -36.42
CA ASP A 16 -17.36 -2.61 -37.82
C ASP A 16 -15.85 -2.77 -38.05
N LYS A 17 -15.47 -3.25 -39.24
CA LYS A 17 -14.09 -3.57 -39.61
C LYS A 17 -13.14 -2.37 -39.61
N ASP A 18 -13.68 -1.16 -39.70
CA ASP A 18 -12.92 0.09 -39.80
C ASP A 18 -12.88 0.82 -38.44
N ARG A 19 -13.40 0.18 -37.38
CA ARG A 19 -13.42 0.73 -36.02
C ARG A 19 -11.99 0.98 -35.55
N LEU A 20 -11.73 2.23 -35.17
CA LEU A 20 -10.52 2.59 -34.46
C LEU A 20 -10.50 1.96 -33.06
N GLU A 21 -9.38 1.36 -32.67
CA GLU A 21 -9.21 0.84 -31.32
C GLU A 21 -9.42 1.97 -30.28
N PRO A 22 -10.28 1.75 -29.27
CA PRO A 22 -10.48 2.74 -28.23
C PRO A 22 -9.21 2.89 -27.40
N GLY A 23 -8.86 4.14 -27.06
CA GLY A 23 -7.88 4.38 -26.01
C GLY A 23 -8.43 3.94 -24.65
N VAL A 24 -7.52 3.72 -23.70
CA VAL A 24 -7.87 3.44 -22.31
C VAL A 24 -7.07 4.38 -21.43
N ASN A 25 -7.75 5.30 -20.74
CA ASN A 25 -7.09 6.28 -19.91
C ASN A 25 -6.69 5.68 -18.55
N ALA A 26 -5.40 5.38 -18.41
CA ALA A 26 -4.83 4.81 -17.19
C ALA A 26 -4.96 5.73 -15.98
N ILE A 27 -4.99 7.06 -16.15
CA ILE A 27 -5.21 8.01 -15.05
C ILE A 27 -6.65 7.92 -14.54
N GLU A 28 -7.64 7.75 -15.41
CA GLU A 28 -9.04 7.57 -14.99
C GLU A 28 -9.25 6.22 -14.27
N ILE A 29 -8.56 5.17 -14.72
CA ILE A 29 -8.49 3.89 -13.97
C ILE A 29 -7.84 4.09 -12.60
N ALA A 30 -6.69 4.76 -12.52
CA ALA A 30 -5.98 5.02 -11.27
C ALA A 30 -6.86 5.81 -10.28
N ALA A 31 -7.62 6.79 -10.74
CA ALA A 31 -8.57 7.53 -9.91
C ALA A 31 -9.65 6.62 -9.29
N ARG A 32 -10.22 5.69 -10.09
CA ARG A 32 -11.17 4.69 -9.59
C ARG A 32 -10.50 3.72 -8.61
N PHE A 33 -9.26 3.32 -8.88
CA PHE A 33 -8.49 2.44 -8.01
C PHE A 33 -8.19 3.09 -6.64
N ILE A 34 -7.79 4.36 -6.61
CA ILE A 34 -7.57 5.13 -5.37
C ILE A 34 -8.85 5.13 -4.52
N ALA A 35 -10.01 5.38 -5.14
CA ALA A 35 -11.29 5.35 -4.43
C ALA A 35 -11.62 3.94 -3.88
N ALA A 36 -11.31 2.88 -4.64
CA ALA A 36 -11.51 1.50 -4.21
C ALA A 36 -10.57 1.11 -3.06
N VAL A 37 -9.28 1.50 -3.12
CA VAL A 37 -8.31 1.28 -2.04
C VAL A 37 -8.78 1.95 -0.76
N ARG A 38 -9.35 3.15 -0.84
CA ARG A 38 -9.88 3.84 0.35
C ARG A 38 -11.01 3.05 1.03
N GLN A 39 -11.90 2.41 0.27
CA GLN A 39 -12.95 1.57 0.86
C GLN A 39 -12.38 0.28 1.46
N TYR A 40 -11.47 -0.38 0.74
CA TYR A 40 -10.77 -1.57 1.23
C TYR A 40 -10.00 -1.29 2.54
N GLU A 41 -9.30 -0.15 2.61
CA GLU A 41 -8.61 0.31 3.81
C GLU A 41 -9.58 0.52 4.99
N LEU A 42 -10.73 1.16 4.75
CA LEU A 42 -11.73 1.40 5.80
C LEU A 42 -12.26 0.08 6.38
N ASP A 43 -12.54 -0.91 5.55
CA ASP A 43 -13.00 -2.22 6.01
C ASP A 43 -11.92 -2.93 6.82
N ARG A 44 -10.67 -2.89 6.35
CA ARG A 44 -9.53 -3.51 7.03
C ARG A 44 -9.23 -2.87 8.39
N THR A 45 -9.18 -1.54 8.45
CA THR A 45 -8.87 -0.78 9.67
C THR A 45 -9.95 -0.89 10.73
N ARG A 46 -11.20 -1.20 10.33
CA ARG A 46 -12.31 -1.49 11.26
C ARG A 46 -12.32 -2.93 11.75
N ALA A 47 -11.87 -3.88 10.93
CA ALA A 47 -11.94 -5.30 11.24
C ALA A 47 -10.91 -5.76 12.28
N LYS A 48 -9.78 -5.05 12.41
CA LYS A 48 -8.69 -5.44 13.32
C LYS A 48 -8.06 -4.24 14.01
N SER A 49 -7.58 -4.46 15.22
CA SER A 49 -6.84 -3.48 16.02
C SER A 49 -5.87 -4.19 16.95
N HIS A 50 -4.78 -3.51 17.33
CA HIS A 50 -3.83 -4.04 18.29
C HIS A 50 -3.88 -3.24 19.60
N PRO A 51 -3.89 -3.87 20.80
CA PRO A 51 -4.06 -3.17 22.08
C PRO A 51 -3.05 -2.07 22.39
N LEU A 52 -1.85 -2.14 21.80
CA LEU A 52 -0.77 -1.18 22.03
C LEU A 52 -0.69 -0.06 20.98
N LEU A 53 -1.52 -0.10 19.94
CA LEU A 53 -1.47 0.86 18.83
C LEU A 53 -2.74 1.70 18.77
N PRO A 54 -2.69 2.91 18.16
CA PRO A 54 -3.90 3.67 17.86
C PRO A 54 -4.87 2.85 17.00
N LEU A 55 -6.18 3.04 17.24
CA LEU A 55 -7.21 2.42 16.40
C LEU A 55 -7.06 2.89 14.96
N GLY A 56 -7.12 1.95 14.02
CA GLY A 56 -6.97 2.21 12.59
C GLY A 56 -5.55 2.55 12.13
N MET A 57 -4.50 2.18 12.89
CA MET A 57 -3.10 2.40 12.49
C MET A 57 -2.71 1.66 11.19
N ASN A 58 -3.32 0.51 10.91
CA ASN A 58 -3.05 -0.37 9.77
C ASN A 58 -3.58 0.16 8.42
N THR A 59 -3.20 1.39 8.08
CA THR A 59 -3.60 2.13 6.87
C THR A 59 -2.80 1.75 5.62
N ILE A 60 -3.33 2.14 4.46
CA ILE A 60 -2.69 2.04 3.15
C ILE A 60 -2.59 3.46 2.57
N ASN A 61 -1.38 4.00 2.54
CA ASN A 61 -1.13 5.32 2.00
C ASN A 61 -0.65 5.22 0.55
N ILE A 62 -1.41 5.75 -0.40
CA ILE A 62 -0.93 5.98 -1.77
C ILE A 62 -0.12 7.27 -1.76
N GLY A 63 1.21 7.15 -1.65
CA GLY A 63 2.10 8.28 -1.42
C GLY A 63 2.59 8.97 -2.69
N VAL A 64 2.62 8.23 -3.81
CA VAL A 64 3.09 8.73 -5.11
C VAL A 64 2.18 8.20 -6.22
N MET A 65 1.93 9.04 -7.22
CA MET A 65 1.28 8.63 -8.46
C MET A 65 1.96 9.30 -9.65
N HIS A 66 2.38 8.49 -10.62
CA HIS A 66 2.86 8.93 -11.93
C HIS A 66 1.83 8.54 -12.99
N GLY A 67 1.54 9.46 -13.92
CA GLY A 67 0.60 9.21 -15.02
C GLY A 67 1.13 9.80 -16.32
N GLY A 68 1.03 9.07 -17.41
CA GLY A 68 1.56 9.51 -18.69
C GLY A 68 1.44 8.48 -19.79
N THR A 69 2.25 8.64 -20.83
CA THR A 69 2.27 7.76 -22.01
C THR A 69 3.60 7.02 -22.11
N GLY A 70 3.51 5.74 -22.49
CA GLY A 70 4.63 4.87 -22.83
C GLY A 70 5.42 4.44 -21.60
N LEU A 71 5.44 3.15 -21.30
CA LEU A 71 6.18 2.63 -20.15
C LEU A 71 7.68 2.61 -20.45
N GLY A 72 8.46 3.32 -19.65
CA GLY A 72 9.92 3.34 -19.74
C GLY A 72 10.57 2.17 -19.01
N GLU A 73 11.88 2.00 -19.20
CA GLU A 73 12.67 0.89 -18.63
C GLU A 73 12.66 0.83 -17.10
N HIS A 74 12.42 1.96 -16.44
CA HIS A 74 12.36 2.06 -14.98
C HIS A 74 10.95 1.91 -14.41
N GLY A 75 9.99 1.43 -15.21
CA GLY A 75 8.61 1.23 -14.77
C GLY A 75 7.82 2.52 -14.59
N LEU A 76 8.29 3.66 -15.13
CA LEU A 76 7.62 4.96 -15.10
C LEU A 76 7.23 5.40 -16.52
N PRO A 77 6.18 6.23 -16.70
CA PRO A 77 5.83 6.77 -18.00
C PRO A 77 6.98 7.63 -18.59
N THR A 78 7.16 7.58 -19.91
CA THR A 78 8.20 8.32 -20.63
C THR A 78 7.76 9.74 -20.99
N VAL A 79 6.46 9.95 -21.22
CA VAL A 79 5.88 11.26 -21.53
C VAL A 79 4.82 11.61 -20.48
N MET A 80 5.08 12.64 -19.67
CA MET A 80 4.19 13.11 -18.59
C MET A 80 3.69 14.55 -18.79
N THR A 81 4.07 15.21 -19.89
CA THR A 81 3.89 16.66 -20.08
C THR A 81 2.99 17.03 -21.25
N ASN A 82 2.42 16.04 -21.95
CA ASN A 82 1.60 16.26 -23.14
C ASN A 82 0.14 15.81 -22.94
N PRO A 83 -0.80 16.74 -22.65
CA PRO A 83 -2.22 16.40 -22.46
C PRO A 83 -2.96 16.08 -23.77
N ALA A 84 -2.32 16.22 -24.94
CA ALA A 84 -2.90 15.82 -26.21
C ALA A 84 -2.83 14.30 -26.45
N ILE A 85 -2.24 13.54 -25.53
CA ILE A 85 -2.13 12.08 -25.59
C ILE A 85 -2.94 11.49 -24.44
N ILE A 86 -3.82 10.54 -24.75
CA ILE A 86 -4.52 9.72 -23.75
C ILE A 86 -3.45 8.87 -23.03
N PRO A 87 -3.28 9.01 -21.70
CA PRO A 87 -2.24 8.33 -20.95
C PRO A 87 -2.58 6.85 -20.82
N ASP A 88 -1.62 5.99 -21.17
CA ASP A 88 -1.74 4.53 -21.14
C ASP A 88 -0.95 3.88 -19.98
N VAL A 89 -0.28 4.69 -19.16
CA VAL A 89 0.45 4.24 -17.97
C VAL A 89 0.07 5.07 -16.76
N ALA A 90 -0.23 4.38 -15.66
CA ALA A 90 -0.32 4.96 -14.32
C ALA A 90 0.39 4.03 -13.33
N VAL A 91 1.24 4.60 -12.47
CA VAL A 91 2.06 3.89 -11.48
C VAL A 91 1.80 4.53 -10.12
N LEU A 92 1.51 3.71 -9.11
CA LEU A 92 1.15 4.16 -7.77
C LEU A 92 2.08 3.49 -6.75
N ASP A 93 2.76 4.28 -5.92
CA ASP A 93 3.57 3.76 -4.81
C ASP A 93 2.78 3.82 -3.52
N LEU A 94 2.68 2.68 -2.84
CA LEU A 94 1.88 2.49 -1.64
C LEU A 94 2.79 2.19 -0.44
N ASP A 95 2.55 2.88 0.67
CA ASP A 95 3.04 2.50 2.00
C ASP A 95 1.91 1.75 2.74
N MET A 96 2.17 0.50 3.08
CA MET A 96 1.16 -0.41 3.63
C MET A 96 1.53 -0.80 5.06
N LYS A 97 0.78 -0.27 6.03
CA LYS A 97 0.96 -0.59 7.44
C LYS A 97 0.10 -1.79 7.82
N PHE A 98 0.70 -2.76 8.50
CA PHE A 98 0.01 -3.90 9.10
C PHE A 98 0.34 -4.00 10.59
N LEU A 99 -0.55 -4.64 11.36
CA LEU A 99 -0.40 -4.75 12.80
C LEU A 99 0.73 -5.73 13.17
N PRO A 100 1.35 -5.60 14.36
CA PRO A 100 2.41 -6.49 14.82
C PRO A 100 2.03 -7.97 14.89
N ASP A 101 0.75 -8.28 15.10
CA ASP A 101 0.21 -9.63 15.14
C ASP A 101 -0.29 -10.13 13.78
N GLU A 102 -0.10 -9.35 12.71
CA GLU A 102 -0.43 -9.76 11.35
C GLU A 102 0.77 -10.36 10.61
N ASN A 103 0.46 -11.27 9.70
CA ASN A 103 1.42 -11.87 8.79
C ASN A 103 1.44 -11.11 7.45
N SER A 104 2.63 -10.70 7.02
CA SER A 104 2.85 -10.01 5.74
C SER A 104 2.38 -10.84 4.53
N ALA A 105 2.56 -12.17 4.56
CA ALA A 105 2.12 -13.03 3.45
C ALA A 105 0.59 -13.03 3.28
N ASP A 106 -0.15 -13.09 4.39
CA ASP A 106 -1.62 -13.01 4.37
C ASP A 106 -2.07 -11.63 3.90
N TYR A 107 -1.41 -10.56 4.38
CA TYR A 107 -1.69 -9.19 3.96
C TYR A 107 -1.53 -9.01 2.44
N ARG A 108 -0.43 -9.50 1.87
CA ARG A 108 -0.14 -9.43 0.42
C ARG A 108 -1.18 -10.18 -0.39
N ARG A 109 -1.52 -11.41 0.01
CA ARG A 109 -2.55 -12.23 -0.63
C ARG A 109 -3.91 -11.51 -0.62
N ASP A 110 -4.30 -10.93 0.51
CA ASP A 110 -5.59 -10.24 0.63
C ASP A 110 -5.63 -8.99 -0.27
N PHE A 111 -4.51 -8.26 -0.39
CA PHE A 111 -4.40 -7.13 -1.30
C PHE A 111 -4.41 -7.55 -2.78
N GLU A 112 -3.70 -8.61 -3.14
CA GLU A 112 -3.72 -9.19 -4.49
C GLU A 112 -5.13 -9.63 -4.88
N ALA A 113 -5.87 -10.25 -3.95
CA ALA A 113 -7.27 -10.58 -4.15
C ALA A 113 -8.13 -9.32 -4.35
N PHE A 114 -7.93 -8.27 -3.56
CA PHE A 114 -8.61 -6.99 -3.77
C PHE A 114 -8.34 -6.41 -5.17
N VAL A 115 -7.07 -6.36 -5.61
CA VAL A 115 -6.69 -5.85 -6.94
C VAL A 115 -7.32 -6.69 -8.05
N HIS A 116 -7.33 -8.01 -7.89
CA HIS A 116 -8.00 -8.92 -8.81
C HIS A 116 -9.51 -8.62 -8.90
N HIS A 117 -10.21 -8.47 -7.78
CA HIS A 117 -11.64 -8.14 -7.78
C HIS A 117 -11.92 -6.76 -8.38
N PHE A 118 -11.07 -5.77 -8.12
CA PHE A 118 -11.16 -4.46 -8.76
C PHE A 118 -11.06 -4.58 -10.30
N ALA A 119 -10.12 -5.38 -10.80
CA ALA A 119 -9.97 -5.61 -12.23
C ALA A 119 -11.23 -6.24 -12.88
N GLN A 120 -12.00 -7.04 -12.13
CA GLN A 120 -13.25 -7.62 -12.63
C GLN A 120 -14.37 -6.58 -12.85
N THR A 121 -14.25 -5.37 -12.29
CA THR A 121 -15.26 -4.31 -12.41
C THR A 121 -15.24 -3.56 -13.75
N ASP A 122 -14.20 -3.77 -14.57
CA ASP A 122 -14.01 -3.08 -15.86
C ASP A 122 -13.68 -4.11 -16.95
N ALA A 123 -14.28 -3.96 -18.13
CA ALA A 123 -14.13 -4.94 -19.20
C ALA A 123 -12.69 -5.03 -19.72
N TRP A 124 -11.96 -3.92 -19.76
CA TRP A 124 -10.58 -3.92 -20.24
C TRP A 124 -9.62 -4.43 -19.17
N LEU A 125 -9.85 -4.10 -17.89
CA LEU A 125 -9.01 -4.57 -16.79
C LEU A 125 -9.09 -6.07 -16.56
N ARG A 126 -10.19 -6.75 -16.94
CA ARG A 126 -10.27 -8.21 -16.87
C ARG A 126 -9.14 -8.90 -17.65
N ASP A 127 -8.83 -8.35 -18.82
CA ASP A 127 -7.78 -8.86 -19.69
C ASP A 127 -6.42 -8.19 -19.43
N ASN A 128 -6.42 -7.04 -18.74
CA ASN A 128 -5.23 -6.22 -18.45
C ASN A 128 -5.21 -5.80 -16.96
N PRO A 129 -5.08 -6.75 -16.02
CA PRO A 129 -5.10 -6.44 -14.60
C PRO A 129 -3.89 -5.58 -14.19
N PRO A 130 -4.02 -4.71 -13.17
CA PRO A 130 -2.88 -3.97 -12.63
C PRO A 130 -1.79 -4.92 -12.13
N ALA A 131 -0.54 -4.67 -12.53
CA ALA A 131 0.61 -5.38 -11.99
C ALA A 131 0.94 -4.89 -10.58
N ILE A 132 1.37 -5.80 -9.71
CA ILE A 132 1.79 -5.50 -8.34
C ILE A 132 3.28 -5.81 -8.24
N GLN A 133 4.05 -4.84 -7.76
CA GLN A 133 5.43 -5.04 -7.35
C GLN A 133 5.53 -4.82 -5.83
N TRP A 134 6.01 -5.85 -5.13
CA TRP A 134 6.26 -5.76 -3.70
C TRP A 134 7.67 -5.23 -3.43
N GLU A 135 7.86 -4.67 -2.23
CA GLU A 135 9.17 -4.28 -1.70
C GLU A 135 9.86 -3.22 -2.57
N LEU A 136 9.17 -2.09 -2.76
CA LEU A 136 9.74 -0.94 -3.45
C LEU A 136 11.09 -0.56 -2.83
N GLY A 137 12.16 -0.65 -3.63
CA GLY A 137 13.54 -0.43 -3.15
C GLY A 137 14.06 -1.49 -2.17
N GLY A 138 13.48 -2.69 -2.16
CA GLY A 138 13.81 -3.75 -1.19
C GLY A 138 13.32 -3.46 0.22
N LEU A 139 12.37 -2.52 0.38
CA LEU A 139 11.91 -2.08 1.68
C LEU A 139 10.80 -3.01 2.21
N HIS A 140 11.14 -3.80 3.23
CA HIS A 140 10.19 -4.62 3.97
C HIS A 140 10.67 -4.84 5.41
N PHE A 141 9.80 -4.56 6.37
CA PHE A 141 10.07 -4.79 7.79
C PHE A 141 9.17 -5.92 8.30
N PRO A 142 9.74 -7.02 8.84
CA PRO A 142 8.95 -8.06 9.49
C PRO A 142 8.15 -7.52 10.69
N PRO A 143 7.02 -8.16 11.05
CA PRO A 143 6.29 -7.79 12.26
C PRO A 143 7.17 -7.99 13.51
N MET A 144 7.10 -7.05 14.45
CA MET A 144 7.72 -7.15 15.76
C MET A 144 6.66 -7.00 16.85
N ASN A 145 6.35 -8.10 17.54
CA ASN A 145 5.27 -8.16 18.53
C ASN A 145 5.72 -8.76 19.87
N THR A 146 6.77 -8.21 20.45
CA THR A 146 7.31 -8.66 21.74
C THR A 146 6.26 -8.49 22.85
N PRO A 147 5.89 -9.56 23.58
CA PRO A 147 4.87 -9.50 24.63
C PRO A 147 5.22 -8.53 25.78
N VAL A 148 4.22 -7.87 26.35
CA VAL A 148 4.41 -6.92 27.47
C VAL A 148 4.91 -7.59 28.76
N ASP A 149 4.63 -8.87 28.92
CA ASP A 149 5.09 -9.70 30.03
C ASP A 149 6.45 -10.37 29.78
N HIS A 150 7.04 -10.16 28.60
CA HIS A 150 8.36 -10.68 28.24
C HIS A 150 9.43 -10.18 29.25
N PRO A 151 10.38 -11.03 29.69
CA PRO A 151 11.38 -10.67 30.69
C PRO A 151 12.17 -9.40 30.37
N LEU A 152 12.52 -9.19 29.09
CA LEU A 152 13.19 -7.97 28.62
C LEU A 152 12.35 -6.72 28.89
N VAL A 153 11.07 -6.75 28.52
CA VAL A 153 10.13 -5.63 28.67
C VAL A 153 9.91 -5.35 30.16
N ARG A 154 9.61 -6.38 30.96
CA ARG A 154 9.40 -6.23 32.41
C ARG A 154 10.63 -5.66 33.12
N SER A 155 11.83 -6.08 32.72
CA SER A 155 13.08 -5.56 33.27
C SER A 155 13.24 -4.07 32.98
N LEU A 156 13.05 -3.65 31.72
CA LEU A 156 13.16 -2.24 31.33
C LEU A 156 12.11 -1.36 32.00
N MET A 157 10.84 -1.80 32.02
CA MET A 157 9.76 -1.09 32.70
C MET A 157 10.06 -0.86 34.18
N LYS A 158 10.51 -1.93 34.88
CA LYS A 158 10.89 -1.86 36.30
C LYS A 158 12.08 -0.92 36.53
N ARG A 159 13.14 -1.01 35.73
CA ARG A 159 14.35 -0.19 35.89
C ARG A 159 14.06 1.29 35.61
N LYS A 160 13.33 1.61 34.55
CA LYS A 160 12.97 2.99 34.22
C LYS A 160 12.10 3.64 35.29
N ALA A 161 11.18 2.90 35.89
CA ALA A 161 10.32 3.38 36.97
C ALA A 161 11.09 3.77 38.25
N MET A 162 12.29 3.22 38.48
CA MET A 162 13.12 3.60 39.64
C MET A 162 13.90 4.89 39.44
N VAL A 163 14.16 5.29 38.19
CA VAL A 163 15.00 6.45 37.85
C VAL A 163 14.15 7.67 37.46
N GLY A 164 12.81 7.53 37.43
CA GLY A 164 11.91 8.63 37.15
C GLY A 164 10.47 8.17 36.94
N LYS A 165 9.74 8.81 36.02
CA LYS A 165 8.36 8.45 35.71
C LYS A 165 8.25 7.00 35.24
N ALA A 166 7.26 6.28 35.77
CA ALA A 166 6.88 4.95 35.32
C ALA A 166 6.55 4.99 33.81
N PRO A 167 7.22 4.18 32.98
CA PRO A 167 6.94 4.13 31.55
C PRO A 167 5.62 3.41 31.28
N GLN A 168 5.09 3.62 30.07
CA GLN A 168 3.98 2.85 29.52
C GLN A 168 4.48 2.09 28.30
N ALA A 169 4.11 0.81 28.17
CA ALA A 169 4.34 0.06 26.94
C ALA A 169 3.39 0.60 25.85
N ARG A 170 3.94 0.85 24.66
CA ARG A 170 3.22 1.35 23.49
C ARG A 170 3.75 0.66 22.24
N GLY A 171 2.92 0.58 21.21
CA GLY A 171 3.33 0.20 19.87
C GLY A 171 3.93 1.39 19.15
N PHE A 172 4.95 1.13 18.34
CA PHE A 172 5.59 2.12 17.49
C PHE A 172 4.88 2.19 16.14
N VAL A 173 4.46 3.38 15.71
CA VAL A 173 3.65 3.58 14.47
C VAL A 173 4.50 3.70 13.20
N ALA A 174 5.82 3.61 13.36
CA ALA A 174 6.80 3.61 12.29
C ALA A 174 7.63 2.31 12.34
N VAL A 175 8.67 2.26 11.52
CA VAL A 175 9.56 1.10 11.39
C VAL A 175 10.92 1.41 11.99
N CYS A 176 11.60 0.38 12.48
CA CYS A 176 13.00 0.47 12.91
C CYS A 176 13.69 -0.88 12.71
N ASP A 177 15.03 -0.89 12.76
CA ASP A 177 15.85 -2.07 12.50
C ASP A 177 15.56 -3.25 13.44
N ALA A 178 14.96 -3.00 14.62
CA ALA A 178 14.55 -4.04 15.57
C ALA A 178 13.61 -5.08 14.93
N ALA A 179 12.83 -4.68 13.91
CA ALA A 179 11.97 -5.56 13.13
C ALA A 179 12.74 -6.67 12.39
N HIS A 180 13.97 -6.41 11.93
CA HIS A 180 14.77 -7.43 11.27
C HIS A 180 15.30 -8.49 12.24
N TYR A 181 15.64 -8.09 13.47
CA TYR A 181 15.99 -9.04 14.54
C TYR A 181 14.78 -9.90 14.92
N ALA A 182 13.60 -9.29 15.05
CA ALA A 182 12.35 -10.01 15.28
C ALA A 182 12.05 -11.02 14.18
N GLY A 183 12.20 -10.63 12.90
CA GLY A 183 12.06 -11.53 11.76
C GLY A 183 13.08 -12.68 11.73
N ALA A 184 14.23 -12.52 12.39
CA ALA A 184 15.23 -13.56 12.59
C ALA A 184 14.97 -14.43 13.84
N GLY A 185 13.86 -14.22 14.54
CA GLY A 185 13.48 -14.97 15.75
C GLY A 185 14.08 -14.43 17.05
N VAL A 186 14.53 -13.18 17.06
CA VAL A 186 15.09 -12.51 18.24
C VAL A 186 14.14 -11.43 18.74
N ASP A 187 13.56 -11.63 19.92
CA ASP A 187 12.67 -10.66 20.54
C ASP A 187 13.39 -9.34 20.87
N GLY A 188 12.85 -8.24 20.35
CA GLY A 188 13.41 -6.89 20.50
C GLY A 188 12.46 -5.92 21.19
N VAL A 189 12.98 -4.77 21.62
CA VAL A 189 12.16 -3.67 22.14
C VAL A 189 12.82 -2.35 21.81
N ILE A 190 12.02 -1.36 21.44
CA ILE A 190 12.49 0.00 21.22
C ILE A 190 12.49 0.71 22.58
N PHE A 191 13.65 1.25 22.97
CA PHE A 191 13.79 2.00 24.21
C PHE A 191 14.68 3.21 23.98
N GLY A 192 14.13 4.40 24.20
CA GLY A 192 14.81 5.67 23.96
C GLY A 192 14.47 6.74 24.98
N PRO A 193 15.11 7.92 24.91
CA PRO A 193 14.96 8.99 25.90
C PRO A 193 13.54 9.56 25.97
N SER A 194 12.84 9.62 24.84
CA SER A 194 11.47 10.16 24.73
C SER A 194 10.38 9.08 24.82
N GLY A 195 10.73 7.81 24.54
CA GLY A 195 9.80 6.68 24.59
C GLY A 195 8.75 6.65 23.49
N ASP A 196 9.00 7.30 22.35
CA ASP A 196 8.14 7.24 21.17
C ASP A 196 8.27 5.90 20.45
#